data_AF-A0A1G8XIG9-F1
#
_entry.id   AF-A0A1G8XIG9-F1
#
_cell.length_a   1.000
_cell.length_b   1.000
_cell.length_c   1.000
_cell.angle_alpha   90.00
_cell.angle_beta   90.00
_cell.angle_gamma   90.00
#
_symmetry.space_group_name_H-M   'P 1'
#
loop_
_entity.id
_entity.type
_entity.pdbx_description
1 polymer ?
#
loop_
_entity_poly.entity_id
_entity_poly.type
_entity_poly.pdbx_seq_one_letter_code
_entity_poly.pdbx_strand_id
1 'polypeptide(L)'
;MKTAKRVVLASVAAVALAATAVAGVAAQDKNHGGGFHDGHHNQGKHDRGGRGHDIRKMLRSLDLSDEQKQQVRDIMTQARDHRVKPDIEAVKLHKEKRQQLMDNPEFNADLANELIQYRQARLAERQLQQMQTHHKIYQVLTTEQKQQLAERQAQKMGRMMDKF
;
A
#
# COMPACT_ATOMS: atom_id res chain seq x y z
N MET A 1 47.47 -34.73 -5.74
CA MET A 1 46.54 -34.18 -4.72
C MET A 1 45.52 -33.29 -5.44
N LYS A 2 44.42 -33.90 -5.91
CA LYS A 2 43.01 -33.62 -5.52
C LYS A 2 42.55 -32.17 -5.72
N THR A 3 41.79 -31.99 -6.81
CA THR A 3 40.98 -30.81 -7.16
C THR A 3 39.79 -30.65 -6.21
N ALA A 4 39.61 -29.46 -5.62
CA ALA A 4 38.48 -29.17 -4.75
C ALA A 4 37.28 -28.66 -5.57
N LYS A 5 36.20 -29.44 -5.55
CA LYS A 5 34.90 -29.13 -6.16
C LYS A 5 34.18 -28.04 -5.35
N ARG A 6 33.65 -27.02 -6.03
CA ARG A 6 32.73 -26.03 -5.45
C ARG A 6 31.36 -26.70 -5.29
N VAL A 7 30.91 -26.88 -4.05
CA VAL A 7 29.57 -27.35 -3.72
C VAL A 7 28.64 -26.14 -3.69
N VAL A 8 27.66 -26.11 -4.58
CA VAL A 8 26.55 -25.16 -4.57
C VAL A 8 25.52 -25.65 -3.55
N LEU A 9 25.31 -24.88 -2.50
CA LEU A 9 24.26 -25.10 -1.50
C LEU A 9 22.95 -24.52 -2.03
N ALA A 10 22.07 -25.40 -2.53
CA ALA A 10 20.68 -25.08 -2.85
C ALA A 10 19.83 -25.27 -1.59
N SER A 11 19.33 -24.18 -1.00
CA SER A 11 18.39 -24.22 0.13
C SER A 11 16.95 -24.14 -0.40
N VAL A 12 16.29 -25.29 -0.47
CA VAL A 12 14.84 -25.39 -0.73
C VAL A 12 14.12 -25.25 0.62
N ALA A 13 13.46 -24.12 0.85
CA ALA A 13 12.54 -23.94 1.97
C ALA A 13 11.11 -24.13 1.46
N ALA A 14 10.58 -25.35 1.58
CA ALA A 14 9.17 -25.64 1.32
C ALA A 14 8.36 -25.36 2.59
N VAL A 15 7.52 -24.33 2.57
CA VAL A 15 6.51 -24.09 3.61
C VAL A 15 5.16 -24.47 3.05
N ALA A 16 4.64 -25.62 3.48
CA ALA A 16 3.29 -26.08 3.17
C ALA A 16 2.29 -25.42 4.12
N LEU A 17 1.34 -24.67 3.58
CA LEU A 17 0.18 -24.16 4.31
C LEU A 17 -1.08 -24.83 3.76
N ALA A 18 -1.75 -25.59 4.63
CA ALA A 18 -2.98 -26.29 4.35
C ALA A 18 -4.14 -25.31 4.12
N ALA A 19 -4.88 -25.49 3.02
CA ALA A 19 -6.06 -24.71 2.68
C ALA A 19 -7.33 -25.42 3.18
N THR A 20 -8.06 -24.79 4.09
CA THR A 20 -9.46 -25.15 4.40
C THR A 20 -10.41 -24.43 3.44
N ALA A 21 -11.14 -25.20 2.64
CA ALA A 21 -12.20 -24.71 1.77
C ALA A 21 -13.51 -24.51 2.56
N VAL A 22 -14.20 -23.39 2.31
CA VAL A 22 -15.62 -23.22 2.68
C VAL A 22 -16.39 -22.85 1.42
N ALA A 23 -17.35 -23.69 1.06
CA ALA A 23 -18.33 -23.47 0.00
C ALA A 23 -19.56 -22.74 0.56
N GLY A 24 -20.16 -21.85 -0.23
CA GLY A 24 -21.36 -21.10 0.14
C GLY A 24 -22.10 -20.50 -1.05
N VAL A 25 -23.02 -21.30 -1.60
CA VAL A 25 -24.32 -21.05 -2.26
C VAL A 25 -24.61 -19.71 -2.98
N ALA A 26 -25.07 -19.86 -4.23
CA ALA A 26 -25.70 -18.83 -5.07
C ALA A 26 -27.17 -18.54 -4.68
N ALA A 27 -27.61 -17.30 -4.88
CA ALA A 27 -29.03 -16.98 -5.06
C ALA A 27 -29.20 -15.82 -6.05
N GLN A 28 -30.22 -15.96 -6.88
CA GLN A 28 -30.63 -15.16 -8.02
C GLN A 28 -31.67 -14.11 -7.59
N ASP A 29 -31.68 -12.93 -8.22
CA ASP A 29 -32.74 -12.46 -9.15
C ASP A 29 -33.13 -10.95 -9.05
N LYS A 30 -33.37 -10.40 -10.26
CA LYS A 30 -34.23 -9.27 -10.70
C LYS A 30 -33.99 -7.80 -10.30
N ASN A 31 -33.55 -7.09 -11.35
CA ASN A 31 -34.19 -5.95 -12.05
C ASN A 31 -34.37 -4.60 -11.30
N HIS A 32 -33.94 -3.50 -11.93
CA HIS A 32 -34.75 -2.34 -12.38
C HIS A 32 -33.87 -1.18 -12.87
N GLY A 33 -34.19 -0.65 -14.07
CA GLY A 33 -34.38 0.80 -14.27
C GLY A 33 -33.20 1.68 -14.72
N GLY A 34 -33.13 1.94 -16.04
CA GLY A 34 -33.07 3.28 -16.67
C GLY A 34 -32.01 4.32 -16.26
N GLY A 35 -31.24 4.81 -17.24
CA GLY A 35 -30.56 6.11 -17.14
C GLY A 35 -29.40 6.34 -18.10
N PHE A 36 -29.70 6.97 -19.24
CA PHE A 36 -28.87 7.87 -20.07
C PHE A 36 -27.34 7.66 -20.13
N HIS A 37 -26.88 7.13 -21.26
CA HIS A 37 -25.53 7.38 -21.79
C HIS A 37 -25.49 8.77 -22.41
N ASP A 38 -24.71 9.69 -21.83
CA ASP A 38 -23.75 10.52 -22.58
C ASP A 38 -22.91 11.38 -21.65
N GLY A 39 -21.62 11.51 -21.94
CA GLY A 39 -20.69 12.34 -21.18
C GLY A 39 -19.46 11.59 -20.68
N HIS A 40 -18.54 11.31 -21.61
CA HIS A 40 -17.15 10.96 -21.32
C HIS A 40 -16.43 12.10 -20.58
N HIS A 41 -16.67 12.24 -19.28
CA HIS A 41 -15.74 12.92 -18.41
C HIS A 41 -14.66 11.93 -18.00
N ASN A 42 -13.57 11.97 -18.77
CA ASN A 42 -12.26 11.47 -18.37
C ASN A 42 -11.74 12.36 -17.23
N GLN A 43 -12.46 12.41 -16.10
CA GLN A 43 -11.89 12.83 -14.83
C GLN A 43 -10.87 11.77 -14.51
N GLY A 44 -9.60 12.09 -14.81
CA GLY A 44 -8.47 11.32 -14.36
C GLY A 44 -8.76 10.93 -12.93
N LYS A 45 -8.95 9.63 -12.71
CA LYS A 45 -8.92 9.08 -11.37
C LYS A 45 -7.53 9.46 -10.88
N HIS A 46 -7.45 10.59 -10.18
CA HIS A 46 -6.43 10.81 -9.18
C HIS A 46 -6.64 9.64 -8.25
N ASP A 47 -5.97 8.54 -8.59
CA ASP A 47 -5.74 7.42 -7.72
C ASP A 47 -5.19 8.07 -6.46
N ARG A 48 -6.08 8.26 -5.49
CA ARG A 48 -5.76 8.74 -4.17
C ARG A 48 -4.55 7.92 -3.76
N GLY A 49 -3.38 8.57 -3.74
CA GLY A 49 -2.06 7.97 -3.58
C GLY A 49 -1.91 7.33 -2.20
N GLY A 50 -2.69 6.29 -1.98
CA GLY A 50 -3.03 5.75 -0.69
C GLY A 50 -2.57 4.31 -0.64
N ARG A 51 -1.33 4.13 -0.17
CA ARG A 51 -0.73 2.89 0.37
C ARG A 51 -0.58 1.70 -0.60
N GLY A 52 -1.57 1.41 -1.44
CA GLY A 52 -1.53 0.32 -2.41
C GLY A 52 -0.76 0.67 -3.68
N HIS A 53 -0.55 1.95 -3.97
CA HIS A 53 0.17 2.40 -5.17
C HIS A 53 1.69 2.20 -5.04
N ASP A 54 2.27 2.48 -3.87
CA ASP A 54 3.72 2.29 -3.68
C ASP A 54 4.13 0.84 -3.65
N ILE A 55 3.40 -0.03 -2.94
CA ILE A 55 3.69 -1.46 -2.92
C ILE A 55 3.53 -2.07 -4.32
N ARG A 56 2.47 -1.69 -5.05
CA ARG A 56 2.29 -2.14 -6.43
C ARG A 56 3.42 -1.65 -7.33
N LYS A 57 3.89 -0.42 -7.18
CA LYS A 57 5.04 0.10 -7.93
C LYS A 57 6.33 -0.64 -7.60
N MET A 58 6.57 -0.96 -6.32
CA MET A 58 7.71 -1.75 -5.88
C MET A 58 7.70 -3.13 -6.54
N LEU A 59 6.56 -3.82 -6.54
CA LEU A 59 6.45 -5.19 -7.05
C LEU A 59 6.28 -5.29 -8.57
N ARG A 60 5.80 -4.25 -9.26
CA ARG A 60 5.43 -4.27 -10.69
C ARG A 60 6.57 -4.77 -11.60
N SER A 61 7.80 -4.54 -11.19
CA SER A 61 8.99 -4.88 -11.96
C SER A 61 9.56 -6.27 -11.62
N LEU A 62 9.04 -6.93 -10.60
CA LEU A 62 9.53 -8.23 -10.16
C LEU A 62 8.68 -9.33 -10.77
N ASP A 63 9.33 -10.36 -11.29
CA ASP A 63 8.66 -11.58 -11.70
C ASP A 63 8.37 -12.40 -10.45
N LEU A 64 7.18 -12.19 -9.89
CA LEU A 64 6.70 -12.95 -8.74
C LEU A 64 6.10 -14.29 -9.19
N SER A 65 6.39 -15.37 -8.46
CA SER A 65 5.69 -16.64 -8.62
C SER A 65 4.22 -16.50 -8.20
N ASP A 66 3.38 -17.47 -8.60
CA ASP A 66 1.96 -17.41 -8.26
C ASP A 66 1.71 -17.59 -6.75
N GLU A 67 2.56 -18.37 -6.07
CA GLU A 67 2.59 -18.50 -4.62
C GLU A 67 2.95 -17.17 -3.95
N GLN A 68 4.00 -16.48 -4.43
CA GLN A 68 4.38 -15.17 -3.92
C GLN A 68 3.27 -14.14 -4.11
N LYS A 69 2.63 -14.12 -5.29
CA LYS A 69 1.48 -13.23 -5.55
C LYS A 69 0.34 -13.51 -4.58
N GLN A 70 0.07 -14.78 -4.27
CA GLN A 70 -0.97 -15.15 -3.31
C GLN A 70 -0.62 -14.65 -1.90
N GLN A 71 0.59 -14.92 -1.41
CA GLN A 71 1.04 -14.44 -0.11
C GLN A 71 0.99 -12.91 0.01
N VAL A 72 1.39 -12.19 -1.05
CA VAL A 72 1.29 -10.72 -1.10
C VAL A 72 -0.17 -10.28 -1.02
N ARG A 73 -1.09 -10.93 -1.73
CA ARG A 73 -2.53 -10.62 -1.64
C ARG A 73 -3.05 -10.82 -0.21
N ASP A 74 -2.69 -11.92 0.43
CA ASP A 74 -3.15 -12.23 1.79
C ASP A 74 -2.61 -11.24 2.82
N ILE A 75 -1.32 -10.89 2.73
CA ILE A 75 -0.72 -9.82 3.56
C ILE A 75 -1.44 -8.48 3.36
N MET A 76 -1.76 -8.14 2.10
CA MET A 76 -2.43 -6.89 1.78
C MET A 76 -3.89 -6.86 2.24
N THR A 77 -4.60 -7.99 2.19
CA THR A 77 -5.96 -8.14 2.73
C THR A 77 -5.92 -8.00 4.25
N GLN A 78 -5.04 -8.74 4.93
CA GLN A 78 -4.87 -8.64 6.38
C GLN A 78 -4.54 -7.20 6.81
N ALA A 79 -3.65 -6.51 6.10
CA ALA A 79 -3.29 -5.12 6.41
C ALA A 79 -4.47 -4.14 6.21
N ARG A 80 -5.41 -4.44 5.30
CA ARG A 80 -6.64 -3.66 5.13
C ARG A 80 -7.62 -3.89 6.27
N ASP A 81 -7.77 -5.13 6.70
CA ASP A 81 -8.71 -5.52 7.75
C ASP A 81 -8.28 -4.98 9.12
N HIS A 82 -6.97 -5.00 9.41
CA HIS A 82 -6.39 -4.46 10.65
C HIS A 82 -6.11 -2.96 10.59
N ARG A 83 -6.58 -2.27 9.55
CA ARG A 83 -6.32 -0.84 9.40
C ARG A 83 -7.09 -0.06 10.45
N VAL A 84 -6.41 0.84 11.16
CA VAL A 84 -7.09 1.80 12.03
C VAL A 84 -8.00 2.67 11.17
N LYS A 85 -9.31 2.53 11.36
CA LYS A 85 -10.31 3.36 10.70
C LYS A 85 -10.21 4.79 11.26
N PRO A 86 -10.33 5.82 10.42
CA PRO A 86 -10.45 7.18 10.93
C PRO A 86 -11.73 7.31 11.73
N ASP A 87 -11.67 7.97 12.88
CA ASP A 87 -12.87 8.44 13.56
C ASP A 87 -13.54 9.51 12.67
N ILE A 88 -14.79 9.23 12.28
CA ILE A 88 -15.54 10.05 11.33
C ILE A 88 -15.83 11.42 11.93
N GLU A 89 -16.16 11.50 13.22
CA GLU A 89 -16.47 12.76 13.88
C GLU A 89 -15.21 13.61 14.03
N ALA A 90 -14.09 13.01 14.44
CA ALA A 90 -12.81 13.70 14.47
C ALA A 90 -12.38 14.22 13.08
N VAL A 91 -12.68 13.48 12.00
CA VAL A 91 -12.40 13.93 10.63
C VAL A 91 -13.29 15.11 10.22
N LYS A 92 -14.58 15.09 10.58
CA LYS A 92 -15.50 16.22 10.33
C LYS A 92 -15.04 17.47 11.07
N LEU A 93 -14.76 17.33 12.37
CA LEU A 93 -14.26 18.42 13.20
C LEU A 93 -12.95 19.01 12.64
N HIS A 94 -12.02 18.16 12.23
CA HIS A 94 -10.78 18.61 11.58
C HIS A 94 -11.06 19.42 10.29
N LYS A 95 -12.07 19.03 9.50
CA LYS A 95 -12.47 19.77 8.29
C LYS A 95 -13.09 21.13 8.64
N GLU A 96 -13.94 21.20 9.65
CA GLU A 96 -14.56 22.44 10.12
C GLU A 96 -13.50 23.41 10.66
N LYS A 97 -12.59 22.93 11.52
CA LYS A 97 -11.47 23.72 12.05
C LYS A 97 -10.55 24.24 10.94
N ARG A 98 -10.32 23.44 9.88
CA ARG A 98 -9.60 23.89 8.69
C ARG A 98 -10.32 25.04 7.99
N GLN A 99 -11.64 24.95 7.85
CA GLN A 99 -12.44 25.99 7.22
C GLN A 99 -12.40 27.27 8.07
N GLN A 100 -12.59 27.14 9.38
CA GLN A 100 -12.49 28.25 10.34
C GLN A 100 -11.13 28.96 10.26
N LEU A 101 -10.02 28.23 10.14
CA LEU A 101 -8.70 28.83 9.99
C LEU A 101 -8.59 29.68 8.70
N MET A 102 -9.23 29.25 7.61
CA MET A 102 -9.19 29.95 6.32
C MET A 102 -10.12 31.14 6.27
N ASP A 103 -11.26 31.07 6.97
CA ASP A 103 -12.26 32.15 7.01
C ASP A 103 -11.89 33.26 8.01
N ASN A 104 -10.95 33.00 8.93
CA ASN A 104 -10.50 34.00 9.89
C ASN A 104 -9.71 35.11 9.17
N PRO A 105 -10.06 36.40 9.36
CA PRO A 105 -9.31 37.51 8.77
C PRO A 105 -7.85 37.58 9.24
N GLU A 106 -7.54 37.07 10.43
CA GLU A 106 -6.17 36.95 10.93
C GLU A 106 -5.75 35.49 11.08
N PHE A 107 -4.46 35.22 10.88
CA PHE A 107 -3.94 33.86 10.99
C PHE A 107 -3.91 33.40 12.46
N ASN A 108 -4.72 32.40 12.78
CA ASN A 108 -4.71 31.76 14.09
C ASN A 108 -3.65 30.64 14.14
N ALA A 109 -2.48 30.96 14.69
CA ALA A 109 -1.35 30.02 14.80
C ALA A 109 -1.66 28.80 15.70
N ASP A 110 -2.43 28.98 16.76
CA ASP A 110 -2.77 27.90 17.69
C ASP A 110 -3.70 26.86 17.03
N LEU A 111 -4.72 27.34 16.30
CA LEU A 111 -5.61 26.48 15.52
C LEU A 111 -4.85 25.75 14.41
N ALA A 112 -3.90 26.42 13.75
CA ALA A 112 -3.03 25.79 12.76
C ALA A 112 -2.17 24.68 13.39
N ASN A 113 -1.58 24.93 14.56
CA ASN A 113 -0.80 23.93 15.29
C ASN A 113 -1.65 22.73 15.70
N GLU A 114 -2.88 22.93 16.16
CA GLU A 114 -3.80 21.84 16.49
C GLU A 114 -4.10 20.95 15.27
N LEU A 115 -4.39 21.58 14.12
CA LEU A 115 -4.63 20.87 12.86
C LEU A 115 -3.41 20.06 12.40
N ILE A 116 -2.20 20.60 12.59
CA ILE A 116 -0.94 19.92 12.29
C ILE A 116 -0.75 18.71 13.19
N GLN A 117 -0.92 18.86 14.51
CA GLN A 117 -0.76 17.77 15.48
C GLN A 117 -1.71 16.60 15.18
N TYR A 118 -2.99 16.89 14.92
CA TYR A 118 -3.95 15.87 14.51
C TYR A 118 -3.49 15.10 13.26
N ARG A 119 -2.99 15.82 12.25
CA ARG A 119 -2.48 15.20 11.02
C ARG A 119 -1.24 14.35 11.28
N GLN A 120 -0.31 14.83 12.11
CA GLN A 120 0.93 14.12 12.43
C GLN A 120 0.66 12.80 13.15
N ALA A 121 -0.21 12.79 14.17
CA ALA A 121 -0.60 11.58 14.87
C ALA A 121 -1.17 10.54 13.89
N ARG A 122 -2.08 10.97 13.01
CA ARG A 122 -2.64 10.10 11.97
C ARG A 122 -1.61 9.64 10.94
N LEU A 123 -0.61 10.45 10.61
CA LEU A 123 0.45 10.04 9.70
C LEU A 123 1.35 8.99 10.34
N ALA A 124 1.76 9.18 11.59
CA ALA A 124 2.63 8.27 12.32
C ALA A 124 2.05 6.84 12.40
N GLU A 125 0.80 6.71 12.82
CA GLU A 125 0.11 5.41 12.86
C GLU A 125 0.07 4.72 11.48
N ARG A 126 -0.25 5.49 10.45
CA ARG A 126 -0.35 4.97 9.07
C ARG A 126 1.01 4.53 8.56
N GLN A 127 2.05 5.29 8.86
CA GLN A 127 3.42 4.99 8.46
C GLN A 127 3.90 3.70 9.12
N LEU A 128 3.62 3.51 10.41
CA LEU A 128 3.97 2.29 11.13
C LEU A 128 3.31 1.05 10.50
N GLN A 129 1.99 1.10 10.28
CA GLN A 129 1.27 0.00 9.63
C GLN A 129 1.80 -0.29 8.22
N GLN A 130 2.13 0.76 7.47
CA GLN A 130 2.68 0.63 6.13
C GLN A 130 4.08 -0.01 6.16
N MET A 131 4.97 0.42 7.04
CA MET A 131 6.31 -0.16 7.21
C MET A 131 6.24 -1.65 7.58
N GLN A 132 5.34 -2.02 8.49
CA GLN A 132 5.12 -3.43 8.84
C GLN A 132 4.66 -4.26 7.64
N THR A 133 3.72 -3.72 6.84
CA THR A 133 3.23 -4.39 5.64
C THR A 133 4.32 -4.52 4.58
N HIS A 134 5.08 -3.45 4.34
CA HIS A 134 6.21 -3.44 3.41
C HIS A 134 7.25 -4.47 3.81
N HIS A 135 7.61 -4.53 5.10
CA HIS A 135 8.55 -5.50 5.61
C HIS A 135 8.07 -6.94 5.39
N LYS A 136 6.81 -7.27 5.71
CA LYS A 136 6.24 -8.60 5.47
C LYS A 136 6.33 -9.00 3.99
N ILE A 137 5.94 -8.09 3.08
CA ILE A 137 6.03 -8.34 1.64
C ILE A 137 7.47 -8.50 1.19
N TYR A 138 8.40 -7.70 1.71
CA TYR A 138 9.82 -7.81 1.39
C TYR A 138 10.38 -9.19 1.78
N GLN A 139 9.89 -9.79 2.86
CA GLN A 139 10.32 -11.14 3.27
C GLN A 139 9.79 -12.27 2.38
N VAL A 140 8.77 -12.03 1.56
CA VAL A 140 8.27 -13.00 0.55
C VAL A 140 9.23 -13.10 -0.65
N LEU A 141 10.05 -12.07 -0.88
CA LEU A 141 10.93 -11.98 -2.03
C LEU A 141 12.18 -12.86 -1.88
N THR A 142 12.64 -13.41 -3.00
CA THR A 142 13.92 -14.13 -3.07
C THR A 142 15.09 -13.15 -2.96
N THR A 143 16.30 -13.68 -2.73
CA THR A 143 17.53 -12.87 -2.65
C THR A 143 17.76 -12.08 -3.94
N GLU A 144 17.52 -12.70 -5.09
CA GLU A 144 17.70 -12.11 -6.41
C GLU A 144 16.69 -10.97 -6.64
N GLN A 145 15.42 -11.20 -6.28
CA GLN A 145 14.38 -10.17 -6.36
C GLN A 145 14.67 -8.98 -5.44
N LYS A 146 15.21 -9.23 -4.23
CA LYS A 146 15.64 -8.19 -3.28
C LYS A 146 16.79 -7.36 -3.85
N GLN A 147 17.78 -7.99 -4.47
CA GLN A 147 18.87 -7.30 -5.14
C GLN A 147 18.37 -6.44 -6.30
N GLN A 148 17.48 -6.98 -7.14
CA GLN A 148 16.88 -6.24 -8.24
C GLN A 148 16.09 -5.00 -7.77
N LEU A 149 15.46 -5.06 -6.59
CA LEU A 149 14.84 -3.89 -5.98
C LEU A 149 15.88 -2.83 -5.56
N ALA A 150 16.96 -3.24 -4.91
CA ALA A 150 18.01 -2.33 -4.43
C ALA A 150 18.66 -1.57 -5.59
N GLU A 151 18.97 -2.26 -6.69
CA GLU A 151 19.54 -1.65 -7.89
C GLU A 151 18.61 -0.60 -8.51
N ARG A 152 17.30 -0.89 -8.58
CA ARG A 152 16.32 0.09 -9.07
C ARG A 152 16.16 1.28 -8.15
N GLN A 153 16.22 1.07 -6.84
CA GLN A 153 16.19 2.16 -5.87
C GLN A 153 17.39 3.08 -6.09
N ALA A 154 18.60 2.53 -6.23
CA ALA A 154 19.81 3.30 -6.54
C ALA A 154 19.68 4.08 -7.86
N GLN A 155 19.20 3.45 -8.94
CA GLN A 155 18.98 4.12 -10.22
C GLN A 155 17.95 5.27 -10.12
N LYS A 156 16.86 5.05 -9.38
CA LYS A 156 15.84 6.08 -9.15
C LYS A 156 16.41 7.26 -8.36
N MET A 157 17.25 6.99 -7.37
CA MET A 157 17.93 8.02 -6.58
C MET A 157 18.92 8.82 -7.44
N GLY A 158 19.72 8.15 -8.28
CA GLY A 158 20.62 8.82 -9.23
C GLY A 158 19.87 9.78 -10.16
N ARG A 159 18.82 9.28 -10.83
CA ARG A 159 17.95 10.11 -11.70
C ARG A 159 17.25 11.27 -10.98
N MET A 160 17.06 11.16 -9.67
CA MET A 160 16.49 12.23 -8.85
C MET A 160 17.54 13.28 -8.53
N MET A 161 18.76 12.85 -8.15
CA MET A 161 19.90 13.73 -7.91
C MET A 161 20.29 14.52 -9.16
N ASP A 162 20.27 13.89 -10.34
CA ASP A 162 20.59 14.55 -11.62
C ASP A 162 19.60 15.66 -12.03
N LYS A 163 18.45 15.75 -11.35
CA LYS A 163 17.42 16.78 -11.61
C LYS A 163 17.55 18.01 -10.72
N PHE A 164 18.48 17.98 -9.76
CA PHE A 164 18.80 19.10 -8.89
C PHE A 164 20.13 19.72 -9.31
#